data_AF-A0A6I4SRP7-F1
#
_entry.id   AF-A0A6I4SRP7-F1
#
_cell.length_a   1.000
_cell.length_b   1.000
_cell.length_c   1.000
_cell.angle_alpha   90.00
_cell.angle_beta   90.00
_cell.angle_gamma   90.00
#
_symmetry.space_group_name_H-M   'P 1'
#
loop_
_entity.id
_entity.type
_entity.pdbx_description
1 polymer ?
#
loop_
_entity_poly.entity_id
_entity_poly.type
_entity_poly.pdbx_seq_one_letter_code
_entity_poly.pdbx_strand_id
1 'polypeptide(L)'
;MDRTQPIRFIYTVPQYGGQRWWMVCPLRHERVGKLYLPNGGNIFAGRKAWRLGYRSQRVAKRDMAFERLFSLPRKLGCDEGWEAGLYRQKGMWHRTFEQHLERYWELDGQCAVEMIDVLSRLRR
;
A
#
# COMPACT_ATOMS: atom_id res chain seq x y z
N MET A 1 29.07 14.25 5.66
CA MET A 1 28.73 14.45 7.08
C MET A 1 27.85 13.31 7.50
N ASP A 2 28.34 12.43 8.37
CA ASP A 2 27.51 11.41 8.98
C ASP A 2 26.54 12.07 9.97
N ARG A 3 25.26 11.70 9.93
CA ARG A 3 24.21 12.31 10.76
C ARG A 3 23.68 11.26 11.71
N THR A 4 23.99 11.44 12.99
CA THR A 4 23.50 10.57 14.06
C THR A 4 22.31 11.21 14.76
N GLN A 5 21.28 10.41 15.04
CA GLN A 5 20.11 10.84 15.81
C GLN A 5 19.77 9.80 16.89
N PRO A 6 19.81 10.15 18.19
CA PRO A 6 19.40 9.24 19.24
C PRO A 6 17.88 9.07 19.24
N ILE A 7 17.40 7.82 19.31
CA ILE A 7 15.99 7.48 19.42
C ILE A 7 15.77 6.68 20.69
N ARG A 8 14.85 7.13 21.53
CA ARG A 8 14.45 6.40 22.74
C ARG A 8 13.56 5.22 22.37
N PHE A 9 13.85 4.06 22.94
CA PHE A 9 13.00 2.87 22.86
C PHE A 9 12.28 2.64 24.20
N ILE A 10 11.03 2.23 24.12
CA ILE A 10 10.24 1.77 25.26
C ILE A 10 9.46 0.52 24.86
N TYR A 11 9.10 -0.32 25.82
CA TYR A 11 8.29 -1.50 25.54
C TYR A 11 6.90 -1.39 26.16
N THR A 12 5.98 -2.18 25.63
CA THR A 12 4.69 -2.52 26.25
C THR A 12 4.58 -4.02 26.38
N VAL A 13 3.88 -4.50 27.40
CA VAL A 13 3.61 -5.93 27.56
C VAL A 13 2.29 -6.26 26.85
N PRO A 14 2.29 -7.13 25.80
CA PRO A 14 1.07 -7.61 25.16
C PRO A 14 0.24 -8.51 26.11
N GLN A 15 -1.02 -8.75 25.74
CA GLN A 15 -1.94 -9.59 26.54
C GLN A 15 -1.41 -11.00 26.82
N TYR A 16 -0.70 -11.60 25.86
CA TYR A 16 -0.13 -12.94 25.98
C TYR A 16 1.34 -12.95 26.47
N GLY A 17 1.78 -11.86 27.11
CA GLY A 17 3.14 -11.70 27.60
C GLY A 17 4.15 -11.27 26.54
N GLY A 18 5.43 -11.19 26.94
CA GLY A 18 6.54 -10.70 26.11
C GLY A 18 6.71 -9.17 26.12
N GLN A 19 7.63 -8.68 25.30
CA GLN A 19 7.92 -7.25 25.16
C GLN A 19 7.73 -6.80 23.71
N ARG A 20 6.78 -5.88 23.49
CA ARG A 20 6.64 -5.18 22.22
C ARG A 20 7.37 -3.86 22.29
N TRP A 21 8.48 -3.77 21.59
CA TRP A 21 9.30 -2.57 21.50
C TRP A 21 8.71 -1.50 20.59
N TRP A 22 8.88 -0.25 20.99
CA TRP A 22 8.42 0.95 20.30
C TRP A 22 9.51 2.02 20.32
N MET A 23 9.59 2.81 19.26
CA MET A 23 10.36 4.04 19.25
C MET A 23 9.50 5.18 19.79
N VAL A 24 10.11 6.15 20.46
CA VAL A 24 9.47 7.41 20.84
C VAL A 24 9.76 8.45 19.76
N CYS A 25 8.70 9.01 19.16
CA CYS A 25 8.84 10.07 18.18
C CYS A 25 9.49 11.32 18.82
N PRO A 26 10.59 11.85 18.28
CA PRO A 26 11.30 12.99 18.90
C PRO A 26 10.51 14.30 18.83
N LEU A 27 9.62 14.46 17.84
CA LEU A 27 8.85 15.70 17.65
C LEU A 27 7.51 15.71 18.37
N ARG A 28 6.92 14.53 18.63
CA ARG A 28 5.56 14.41 19.19
C ARG A 28 5.50 13.61 20.49
N HIS A 29 6.60 12.97 20.88
CA HIS A 29 6.70 12.11 22.06
C HIS A 29 5.67 10.96 22.12
N GLU A 30 5.06 10.63 20.98
CA GLU A 30 4.16 9.50 20.82
C GLU A 30 4.95 8.20 20.52
N ARG A 31 4.43 7.06 20.96
CA ARG A 31 4.95 5.73 20.61
C ARG A 31 4.67 5.41 19.14
N VAL A 32 5.70 5.01 18.41
CA VAL A 32 5.59 4.64 16.99
C VAL A 32 6.38 3.38 16.68
N GLY A 33 5.83 2.55 15.79
CA GLY A 33 6.51 1.34 15.30
C GLY A 33 7.50 1.63 14.16
N LYS A 34 7.40 2.80 13.52
CA LYS A 34 8.29 3.23 12.42
C LYS A 34 8.47 4.74 12.44
N LEU A 35 9.72 5.16 12.26
CA LEU A 35 10.09 6.54 11.98
C LEU A 35 10.35 6.71 10.48
N TYR A 36 10.15 7.92 9.98
CA TYR A 36 10.29 8.28 8.58
C TYR A 36 11.26 9.45 8.46
N LEU A 37 12.06 9.43 7.38
CA LEU A 37 12.87 10.55 6.92
C LEU A 37 12.46 10.83 5.46
N PRO A 38 11.46 11.69 5.23
CA PRO A 38 11.05 12.05 3.88
C PRO A 38 12.13 12.87 3.17
N ASN A 39 12.05 12.97 1.84
CA ASN A 39 12.95 13.82 1.05
C ASN A 39 12.90 15.28 1.55
N GLY A 40 14.07 15.87 1.78
CA GLY A 40 14.20 17.21 2.38
C GLY A 40 14.05 17.23 3.91
N GLY A 41 13.73 16.10 4.55
CA GLY A 41 13.71 15.96 6.00
C GLY A 41 15.13 15.92 6.59
N ASN A 42 15.26 16.42 7.83
CA ASN A 42 16.51 16.41 8.58
C ASN A 42 16.45 15.59 9.88
N ILE A 43 15.29 15.03 10.20
CA ILE A 43 15.04 14.28 11.44
C ILE A 43 14.14 13.07 11.18
N PHE A 44 14.49 11.91 11.74
CA PHE A 44 13.60 10.75 11.79
C PHE A 44 12.46 11.05 12.76
N ALA A 45 11.23 11.11 12.26
CA ALA A 45 10.05 11.36 13.09
C ALA A 45 8.86 10.49 12.68
N GLY A 46 7.86 10.41 13.56
CA GLY A 46 6.65 9.62 13.30
C GLY A 46 5.84 10.18 12.13
N ARG A 47 5.05 9.31 11.50
CA ARG A 47 4.20 9.65 10.34
C ARG A 47 3.35 10.92 10.53
N LYS A 48 2.72 11.06 11.71
CA LYS A 48 1.90 12.22 12.06
C LYS A 48 2.71 13.51 12.17
N ALA A 49 3.96 13.45 12.62
CA ALA A 49 4.83 14.62 12.71
C ALA A 49 5.12 15.18 11.31
N TRP A 50 5.38 14.29 10.35
CA TRP A 50 5.57 14.63 8.94
C TRP A 50 4.26 14.82 8.15
N ARG A 51 3.09 14.70 8.79
CA ARG A 51 1.76 14.76 8.15
C ARG A 51 1.65 13.87 6.90
N LEU A 52 2.32 12.72 6.89
CA LEU A 52 2.35 11.84 5.73
C LEU A 52 0.98 11.16 5.56
N GLY A 53 0.30 11.42 4.46
CA GLY A 53 -0.90 10.67 4.06
C GLY A 53 -0.59 9.20 3.78
N TYR A 54 -1.57 8.31 3.93
CA TYR A 54 -1.42 6.94 3.43
C TYR A 54 -1.36 6.99 1.89
N ARG A 55 -0.61 6.08 1.26
CA ARG A 55 -0.60 5.97 -0.22
C ARG A 55 -2.03 5.86 -0.75
N SER A 56 -2.86 5.03 -0.12
CA SER A 56 -4.28 4.85 -0.47
C SER A 56 -5.12 6.12 -0.40
N GLN A 57 -4.75 7.11 0.43
CA GLN A 57 -5.45 8.40 0.51
C GLN A 57 -5.06 9.36 -0.63
N ARG A 58 -3.97 9.07 -1.35
CA ARG A 58 -3.44 9.88 -2.45
C ARG A 58 -3.78 9.30 -3.82
N VAL A 59 -4.41 8.13 -3.87
CA VAL A 59 -4.91 7.53 -5.12
C VAL A 59 -6.17 8.29 -5.53
N ALA A 60 -6.20 8.84 -6.73
CA ALA A 60 -7.41 9.49 -7.24
C ALA A 60 -8.51 8.44 -7.43
N LYS A 61 -9.79 8.83 -7.31
CA LYS A 61 -10.91 7.89 -7.47
C LYS A 61 -10.85 7.10 -8.78
N ARG A 62 -10.46 7.76 -9.87
CA ARG A 62 -10.25 7.14 -11.20
C ARG A 62 -9.15 6.07 -11.20
N ASP A 63 -8.08 6.28 -10.42
CA ASP A 63 -6.93 5.39 -10.35
C ASP A 63 -7.20 4.17 -9.44
N MET A 64 -8.25 4.22 -8.62
CA MET A 64 -8.60 3.13 -7.69
C MET A 64 -8.98 1.84 -8.41
N ALA A 65 -9.63 1.93 -9.58
CA ALA A 65 -9.97 0.76 -10.39
C ALA A 65 -8.69 0.04 -10.84
N PHE A 66 -7.74 0.81 -11.38
CA PHE A 66 -6.43 0.31 -11.81
C PHE A 66 -5.63 -0.29 -10.65
N GLU A 67 -5.53 0.39 -9.50
CA GLU A 67 -4.83 -0.15 -8.32
C GLU A 67 -5.43 -1.48 -7.84
N ARG A 68 -6.75 -1.64 -7.91
CA ARG A 68 -7.42 -2.90 -7.58
C ARG A 68 -7.11 -3.99 -8.60
N LEU A 69 -7.19 -3.66 -9.89
CA LEU A 69 -6.88 -4.58 -10.98
C LEU A 69 -5.45 -5.11 -10.84
N PHE A 70 -4.45 -4.24 -10.69
CA PHE A 70 -3.04 -4.62 -10.54
C PHE A 70 -2.72 -5.30 -9.20
N SER A 71 -3.50 -5.06 -8.15
CA SER A 71 -3.29 -5.75 -6.87
C SER A 71 -3.67 -7.23 -6.92
N LEU A 72 -4.56 -7.63 -7.83
CA LEU A 72 -5.10 -8.98 -7.89
C LEU A 72 -4.07 -10.01 -8.40
N PRO A 73 -3.37 -9.81 -9.53
CA PRO A 73 -2.26 -10.68 -9.94
C PRO A 73 -1.19 -10.82 -8.85
N ARG A 74 -0.81 -9.70 -8.21
CA ARG A 74 0.17 -9.70 -7.13
C ARG A 74 -0.27 -10.55 -5.93
N LYS A 75 -1.55 -10.46 -5.56
CA LYS A 75 -2.12 -11.27 -4.47
C LYS A 75 -2.16 -12.76 -4.84
N LEU A 76 -2.38 -13.05 -6.11
CA LEU A 76 -2.35 -14.41 -6.66
C LEU A 76 -0.94 -14.90 -6.96
N GLY A 77 0.10 -14.08 -6.74
CA GLY A 77 1.48 -14.39 -7.10
C GLY A 77 1.67 -14.75 -8.57
N CYS A 78 0.89 -14.11 -9.44
CA CYS A 78 1.07 -14.13 -10.89
C CYS A 78 1.99 -12.98 -11.32
N ASP A 79 2.54 -13.08 -12.53
CA ASP A 79 3.36 -12.02 -13.11
C ASP A 79 2.54 -10.72 -13.29
N GLU A 80 3.21 -9.58 -13.17
CA GLU A 80 2.60 -8.26 -13.31
C GLU A 80 2.73 -7.78 -14.77
N GLY A 81 1.63 -7.42 -15.41
CA GLY A 81 1.62 -6.87 -16.77
C GLY A 81 0.26 -7.04 -17.46
N TRP A 82 -0.04 -6.20 -18.45
CA TRP A 82 -1.30 -6.30 -19.22
C TRP A 82 -1.38 -7.59 -20.04
N GLU A 83 -0.25 -8.11 -20.47
CA GLU A 83 -0.14 -9.38 -21.21
C GLU A 83 0.12 -10.58 -20.28
N ALA A 84 0.36 -10.34 -18.99
CA ALA A 84 0.56 -11.39 -18.01
C ALA A 84 -0.81 -11.97 -17.63
N GLY A 85 -1.11 -13.17 -18.12
CA GLY A 85 -2.35 -13.87 -17.80
C GLY A 85 -2.44 -14.26 -16.32
N LEU A 86 -3.67 -14.42 -15.83
CA LEU A 86 -3.93 -15.00 -14.51
C LEU A 86 -3.90 -16.53 -14.60
N TYR A 87 -3.17 -17.18 -13.68
CA TYR A 87 -3.17 -18.63 -13.55
C TYR A 87 -3.44 -19.08 -12.13
N ARG A 88 -4.03 -20.27 -11.99
CA ARG A 88 -4.35 -20.84 -10.69
C ARG A 88 -3.09 -21.42 -10.04
N GLN A 89 -2.71 -20.91 -8.88
CA GLN A 89 -1.62 -21.48 -8.09
C GLN A 89 -1.97 -22.87 -7.55
N LYS A 90 -0.94 -23.72 -7.37
CA LYS A 90 -1.08 -25.06 -6.79
C LYS A 90 -1.63 -24.95 -5.35
N GLY A 91 -2.67 -25.72 -5.05
CA GLY A 91 -3.36 -25.70 -3.75
C GLY A 91 -4.52 -24.70 -3.66
N MET A 92 -4.68 -23.79 -4.62
CA MET A 92 -5.88 -22.94 -4.69
C MET A 92 -7.06 -23.74 -5.25
N TRP A 93 -8.21 -23.66 -4.57
CA TRP A 93 -9.43 -24.28 -5.03
C TRP A 93 -9.97 -23.61 -6.31
N HIS A 94 -10.53 -24.40 -7.23
CA HIS A 94 -11.02 -23.91 -8.52
C HIS A 94 -12.05 -22.79 -8.38
N ARG A 95 -13.06 -22.97 -7.52
CA ARG A 95 -14.08 -21.93 -7.31
C ARG A 95 -13.49 -20.62 -6.78
N THR A 96 -12.49 -20.68 -5.90
CA THR A 96 -11.81 -19.46 -5.40
C THR A 96 -11.07 -18.75 -6.54
N PHE A 97 -10.44 -19.52 -7.43
CA PHE A 97 -9.78 -18.95 -8.61
C PHE A 97 -10.78 -18.33 -9.59
N GLU A 98 -11.90 -19.00 -9.86
CA GLU A 98 -12.98 -18.48 -10.72
C GLU A 98 -13.54 -17.16 -10.17
N GLN A 99 -13.76 -17.06 -8.86
CA GLN A 99 -14.18 -15.81 -8.22
C GLN A 99 -13.15 -14.68 -8.41
N HIS A 100 -11.86 -14.99 -8.35
CA HIS A 100 -10.83 -14.01 -8.63
C HIS A 100 -10.80 -13.61 -10.11
N LEU A 101 -11.00 -14.56 -11.02
CA LEU A 101 -11.06 -14.30 -12.45
C LEU A 101 -12.27 -13.43 -12.83
N GLU A 102 -13.45 -13.74 -12.30
CA GLU A 102 -14.66 -12.91 -12.46
C GLU A 102 -14.40 -11.49 -11.94
N ARG A 103 -13.81 -11.38 -10.74
CA ARG A 103 -13.46 -10.09 -10.17
C ARG A 103 -12.44 -9.30 -11.00
N TYR A 104 -11.50 -9.99 -11.65
CA TYR A 104 -10.54 -9.36 -12.56
C TYR A 104 -11.26 -8.70 -13.74
N TRP A 105 -12.15 -9.44 -14.41
CA TRP A 105 -12.90 -8.92 -15.56
C TRP A 105 -13.83 -7.76 -15.20
N GLU A 106 -14.47 -7.80 -14.03
CA GLU A 106 -15.24 -6.65 -13.53
C GLU A 106 -14.39 -5.39 -13.38
N LEU A 107 -13.17 -5.54 -12.82
CA LEU A 107 -12.24 -4.42 -12.61
C LEU A 107 -11.65 -3.93 -13.93
N ASP A 108 -11.38 -4.82 -14.88
CA ASP A 108 -10.91 -4.49 -16.22
C ASP A 108 -11.95 -3.64 -16.97
N GLY A 109 -13.22 -4.05 -16.93
CA GLY A 109 -14.32 -3.25 -17.48
C GLY A 109 -14.44 -1.86 -16.84
N GLN A 110 -14.25 -1.74 -15.52
CA GLN A 110 -14.22 -0.43 -14.84
C GLN A 110 -13.04 0.43 -15.30
N CYS A 111 -11.86 -0.17 -15.46
CA CYS A 111 -10.68 0.53 -15.97
C CYS A 111 -10.89 1.02 -17.40
N ALA A 112 -11.54 0.23 -18.26
CA ALA A 112 -11.87 0.62 -19.63
C ALA A 112 -12.78 1.87 -19.66
N VAL A 113 -13.82 1.91 -18.83
CA VAL A 113 -14.72 3.09 -18.73
C VAL A 113 -13.96 4.35 -18.28
N GLU A 114 -13.12 4.23 -17.25
CA GLU A 114 -12.29 5.35 -16.77
C GLU A 114 -11.28 5.79 -17.83
N MET A 115 -10.69 4.86 -18.57
CA MET A 115 -9.74 5.16 -19.65
C MET A 115 -10.41 5.93 -20.79
N ILE A 116 -11.63 5.54 -21.18
CA ILE A 116 -12.43 6.24 -22.18
C ILE A 116 -12.71 7.69 -21.74
N ASP A 117 -13.12 7.89 -20.48
CA ASP A 117 -13.35 9.23 -19.93
C ASP A 117 -12.07 10.08 -19.95
N VAL A 118 -10.93 9.54 -19.53
CA VAL A 118 -9.63 10.24 -19.60
C VAL A 118 -9.26 10.61 -21.04
N LEU A 119 -9.37 9.68 -21.98
CA LEU A 119 -9.05 9.92 -23.40
C LEU A 119 -9.98 10.97 -24.02
N SER A 120 -11.26 10.97 -23.64
CA SER A 120 -12.24 11.96 -24.12
C SER A 120 -11.89 13.38 -23.67
N ARG A 121 -11.33 13.55 -22.47
CA ARG A 121 -10.92 14.84 -21.91
C ARG A 121 -9.62 15.38 -22.51
N LEU A 122 -8.74 14.50 -22.98
CA LEU A 122 -7.48 14.87 -23.65
C LEU A 122 -7.67 15.29 -25.11
N ARG A 123 -8.80 14.92 -25.73
CA ARG A 123 -9.16 15.31 -27.10
C ARG A 123 -9.84 16.67 -27.20
N ARG A 124 -9.95 17.42 -26.10
CA ARG A 124 -10.56 18.75 -26.03
C ARG A 124 -9.51 19.79 -25.67
#